data_AF-A0A1S4AHS4-F1
#
_entry.id   AF-A0A1S4AHS4-F1
#
_cell.length_a   1.000
_cell.length_b   1.000
_cell.length_c   1.000
_cell.angle_alpha   90.00
_cell.angle_beta   90.00
_cell.angle_gamma   90.00
#
_symmetry.space_group_name_H-M   'P 1'
#
loop_
_entity.id
_entity.type
_entity.pdbx_description
1 polymer ?
#
loop_
_entity_poly.entity_id
_entity_poly.type
_entity_poly.pdbx_seq_one_letter_code
_entity_poly.pdbx_strand_id
1 'polypeptide(L)'
;TARYYHAYYGHKTDPRAVLIGLLLILSSFQYLNQWTRYNQAIEMVKKTPAYKNKLRGLELQRTGGVANRKKSNKQMDKKVEEELSKELNLDIKGAEKPSVWELIGIRFILLPYTLGKLLLWYGCWFWRYNVKRAPYSWEDASYLTRRSLRVSPDSWISIDESTKEDLIQRRLWEKSNFESYVAEMRKESKRRR
;
A
#
# COMPACT_ATOMS: atom_id res chain seq x y z
N THR A 1 -12.06 -71.27 1.59
CA THR A 1 -10.75 -70.59 1.50
C THR A 1 -10.98 -69.09 1.36
N ALA A 2 -10.54 -68.33 2.35
CA ALA A 2 -10.82 -66.90 2.51
C ALA A 2 -10.09 -66.04 1.46
N ARG A 3 -10.75 -64.99 0.96
CA ARG A 3 -10.08 -63.84 0.32
C ARG A 3 -10.63 -62.55 0.94
N TYR A 4 -9.93 -62.12 1.97
CA TYR A 4 -10.02 -60.82 2.63
C TYR A 4 -9.15 -59.83 1.85
N TYR A 5 -9.74 -58.89 1.11
CA TYR A 5 -9.08 -57.65 0.70
C TYR A 5 -10.16 -56.63 0.34
N HIS A 6 -10.64 -55.89 1.33
CA HIS A 6 -11.32 -54.62 1.09
C HIS A 6 -10.25 -53.56 0.87
N ALA A 7 -10.11 -53.08 -0.37
CA ALA A 7 -9.29 -51.91 -0.65
C ALA A 7 -9.94 -50.71 0.06
N TYR A 8 -9.29 -50.21 1.11
CA TYR A 8 -9.61 -48.93 1.71
C TYR A 8 -9.38 -47.85 0.66
N TYR A 9 -10.44 -47.46 -0.05
CA TYR A 9 -10.45 -46.26 -0.87
C TYR A 9 -10.33 -45.06 0.07
N GLY A 10 -9.10 -44.57 0.25
CA GLY A 10 -8.84 -43.32 0.95
C GLY A 10 -9.65 -42.20 0.32
N HIS A 11 -10.24 -41.35 1.17
CA HIS A 11 -11.08 -40.23 0.75
C HIS A 11 -10.29 -39.37 -0.24
N LYS A 12 -10.68 -39.37 -1.53
CA LYS A 12 -10.09 -38.50 -2.55
C LYS A 12 -10.60 -37.09 -2.28
N THR A 13 -9.96 -36.39 -1.37
CA THR A 13 -10.24 -34.97 -1.18
C THR A 13 -9.72 -34.21 -2.38
N ASP A 14 -10.59 -33.43 -3.02
CA ASP A 14 -10.18 -32.55 -4.09
C ASP A 14 -9.17 -31.54 -3.53
N PRO A 15 -7.93 -31.47 -4.05
CA PRO A 15 -6.91 -30.59 -3.51
C PRO A 15 -7.32 -29.11 -3.57
N ARG A 16 -8.25 -28.76 -4.48
CA ARG A 16 -8.84 -27.43 -4.57
C ARG A 16 -9.68 -27.06 -3.35
N ALA A 17 -10.47 -28.00 -2.83
CA ALA A 17 -11.28 -27.78 -1.63
C ALA A 17 -10.39 -27.56 -0.41
N VAL A 18 -9.29 -28.31 -0.31
CA VAL A 18 -8.29 -28.15 0.75
C VAL A 18 -7.64 -26.76 0.69
N LEU A 19 -7.30 -26.28 -0.51
CA LEU A 19 -6.73 -24.93 -0.69
C LEU A 19 -7.71 -23.81 -0.31
N ILE A 20 -8.98 -23.94 -0.68
CA ILE A 20 -10.02 -22.97 -0.30
C ILE A 20 -10.22 -22.98 1.22
N GLY A 21 -10.28 -24.17 1.83
CA GLY A 21 -10.39 -24.32 3.28
C GLY A 21 -9.20 -23.71 4.03
N LEU A 22 -7.98 -23.99 3.58
CA LEU A 22 -6.75 -23.41 4.14
C LEU A 22 -6.77 -21.88 4.04
N LEU A 23 -7.18 -21.33 2.90
CA LEU A 23 -7.26 -19.88 2.68
C LEU A 23 -8.29 -19.22 3.61
N LEU A 24 -9.46 -19.85 3.80
CA LEU A 24 -10.46 -19.38 4.76
C LEU A 24 -9.95 -19.41 6.21
N ILE A 25 -9.25 -20.48 6.61
CA ILE A 25 -8.67 -20.60 7.96
C ILE A 25 -7.61 -19.52 8.18
N LEU A 26 -6.69 -19.33 7.22
CA LEU A 26 -5.65 -18.29 7.30
C LEU A 26 -6.26 -16.89 7.35
N SER A 27 -7.28 -16.62 6.53
CA SER A 27 -7.99 -15.34 6.53
C SER A 27 -8.69 -15.07 7.86
N SER A 28 -9.30 -16.10 8.45
CA SER A 28 -9.99 -15.99 9.75
C SER A 28 -8.99 -15.75 10.89
N PHE A 29 -7.88 -16.50 10.90
CA PHE A 29 -6.82 -16.34 11.90
C PHE A 29 -6.17 -14.95 11.81
N GLN A 30 -5.94 -14.45 10.58
CA GLN A 30 -5.44 -13.11 10.35
C GLN A 30 -6.39 -12.05 10.92
N TYR A 31 -7.68 -12.15 10.63
CA TYR A 31 -8.69 -11.20 11.13
C TYR A 31 -8.71 -11.17 12.65
N LEU A 32 -8.71 -12.34 13.31
CA LEU A 32 -8.67 -12.44 14.77
C LEU A 32 -7.40 -11.84 15.37
N ASN A 33 -6.23 -12.05 14.73
CA ASN A 33 -4.98 -11.47 15.16
C ASN A 33 -4.98 -9.94 15.02
N GLN A 34 -5.46 -9.41 13.88
CA GLN A 34 -5.60 -7.96 13.67
C GLN A 34 -6.57 -7.33 14.68
N TRP A 35 -7.70 -8.00 14.94
CA TRP A 35 -8.67 -7.57 15.95
C TRP A 35 -8.05 -7.50 17.35
N THR A 36 -7.29 -8.53 17.73
CA THR A 36 -6.62 -8.59 19.03
C THR A 36 -5.56 -7.49 19.17
N ARG A 37 -4.74 -7.27 18.13
CA ARG A 37 -3.73 -6.21 18.10
C ARG A 37 -4.35 -4.82 18.16
N TYR A 38 -5.48 -4.60 17.49
CA TYR A 38 -6.23 -3.34 17.54
C TYR A 38 -6.73 -3.05 18.95
N ASN A 39 -7.35 -4.03 19.61
CA ASN A 39 -7.82 -3.87 20.99
C ASN A 39 -6.67 -3.61 21.97
N GLN A 40 -5.54 -4.31 21.81
CA GLN A 40 -4.35 -4.09 22.63
C GLN A 40 -3.75 -2.69 22.43
N ALA A 41 -3.69 -2.19 21.19
CA ALA A 41 -3.22 -0.86 20.88
C ALA A 41 -4.10 0.23 21.53
N ILE A 42 -5.43 0.06 21.46
CA ILE A 42 -6.38 0.95 22.14
C ILE A 42 -6.16 0.96 23.65
N GLU A 43 -6.00 -0.21 24.27
CA GLU A 43 -5.79 -0.29 25.72
C GLU A 43 -4.47 0.35 26.16
N MET A 44 -3.38 0.18 25.40
CA MET A 44 -2.11 0.84 25.68
C MET A 44 -2.23 2.36 25.59
N VAL A 45 -2.95 2.85 24.59
CA VAL A 45 -3.19 4.28 24.38
C VAL A 45 -4.00 4.87 25.54
N LYS A 46 -5.06 4.18 26.00
CA LYS A 46 -5.84 4.59 27.18
C LYS A 46 -5.00 4.61 28.47
N LYS A 47 -3.99 3.75 28.59
CA LYS A 47 -3.08 3.71 29.75
C LYS A 47 -2.05 4.84 29.74
N THR A 48 -1.76 5.44 28.58
CA THR A 48 -0.70 6.44 28.41
C THR A 48 -1.06 7.76 29.15
N PRO A 49 -0.14 8.36 29.92
CA PRO A 49 -0.41 9.58 30.68
C PRO A 49 -0.74 10.79 29.79
N ALA A 50 -0.26 10.81 28.54
CA ALA A 50 -0.61 11.83 27.56
C ALA A 50 -2.12 11.85 27.24
N TYR A 51 -2.77 10.67 27.17
CA TYR A 51 -4.21 10.55 26.98
C TYR A 51 -4.97 11.11 28.19
N LYS A 52 -4.56 10.76 29.40
CA LYS A 52 -5.16 11.26 30.65
C LYS A 52 -4.97 12.77 30.83
N ASN A 53 -3.82 13.31 30.42
CA ASN A 53 -3.53 14.74 30.48
C ASN A 53 -4.31 15.52 29.42
N LYS A 54 -4.49 14.99 28.19
CA LYS A 54 -5.37 15.60 27.18
C LYS A 54 -6.84 15.57 27.63
N LEU A 55 -7.30 14.45 28.22
CA LEU A 55 -8.65 14.34 28.77
C LEU A 55 -8.89 15.41 29.86
N ARG A 56 -7.95 15.52 30.82
CA ARG A 56 -7.98 16.58 31.85
C ARG A 56 -7.90 17.99 31.27
N GLY A 57 -7.12 18.20 30.21
CA GLY A 57 -6.99 19.50 29.55
C GLY A 57 -8.29 19.95 28.87
N LEU A 58 -9.00 19.03 28.22
CA LEU A 58 -10.32 19.30 27.64
C LEU A 58 -11.40 19.49 28.70
N GLU A 59 -11.37 18.68 29.76
CA GLU A 59 -12.23 18.89 30.93
C GLU A 59 -11.99 20.28 31.55
N LEU A 60 -10.73 20.72 31.69
CA LEU A 60 -10.40 22.04 32.22
C LEU A 60 -10.89 23.18 31.32
N GLN A 61 -10.67 23.08 30.01
CA GLN A 61 -11.11 24.09 29.05
C GLN A 61 -12.64 24.22 29.01
N ARG A 62 -13.36 23.10 29.12
CA ARG A 62 -14.82 23.10 29.02
C ARG A 62 -15.52 23.42 30.33
N THR A 63 -14.86 23.16 31.46
CA THR A 63 -15.40 23.44 32.80
C THR A 63 -14.99 24.81 33.33
N GLY A 64 -14.06 25.52 32.67
CA GLY A 64 -13.66 26.88 33.05
C GLY A 64 -13.22 27.00 34.52
N GLY A 65 -12.64 25.93 35.09
CA GLY A 65 -12.22 25.88 36.48
C GLY A 65 -13.33 25.79 37.55
N VAL A 66 -14.60 25.54 37.19
CA VAL A 66 -15.70 25.48 38.18
C VAL A 66 -16.14 24.05 38.46
N ALA A 67 -15.78 23.56 39.66
CA ALA A 67 -15.91 22.18 40.15
C ALA A 67 -17.35 21.64 40.35
N ASN A 68 -18.28 21.86 39.42
CA ASN A 68 -19.67 21.47 39.61
C ASN A 68 -20.29 20.80 38.38
N ARG A 69 -20.44 19.46 38.43
CA ARG A 69 -21.63 18.69 37.96
C ARG A 69 -21.35 17.18 37.89
N LYS A 70 -21.55 16.51 39.02
CA LYS A 70 -21.42 15.05 39.20
C LYS A 70 -22.48 14.18 38.47
N LYS A 71 -23.34 14.74 37.61
CA LYS A 71 -24.51 14.01 37.04
C LYS A 71 -24.67 14.01 35.52
N SER A 72 -23.96 14.87 34.78
CA SER A 72 -24.03 14.94 33.29
C SER A 72 -22.81 14.32 32.58
N ASN A 73 -21.77 13.92 33.33
CA ASN A 73 -20.46 13.57 32.77
C ASN A 73 -20.49 12.30 31.92
N LYS A 74 -21.24 11.28 32.33
CA LYS A 74 -21.16 9.91 31.74
C LYS A 74 -21.51 9.82 30.26
N GLN A 75 -22.33 10.73 29.74
CA GLN A 75 -22.75 10.74 28.32
C GLN A 75 -21.86 11.65 27.47
N MET A 76 -21.25 12.68 28.07
CA MET A 76 -20.27 13.54 27.40
C MET A 76 -18.86 12.93 27.40
N ASP A 77 -18.48 12.20 28.46
CA ASP A 77 -17.25 11.41 28.52
C ASP A 77 -17.17 10.45 27.34
N LYS A 78 -18.29 9.83 26.93
CA LYS A 78 -18.34 8.96 25.74
C LYS A 78 -18.06 9.70 24.43
N LYS A 79 -18.57 10.93 24.27
CA LYS A 79 -18.36 11.73 23.05
C LYS A 79 -16.93 12.28 22.98
N VAL A 80 -16.37 12.70 24.12
CA VAL A 80 -14.99 13.14 24.24
C VAL A 80 -14.03 11.96 24.05
N GLU A 81 -14.36 10.79 24.61
CA GLU A 81 -13.64 9.53 24.38
C GLU A 81 -13.68 9.13 22.91
N GLU A 82 -14.83 9.31 22.23
CA GLU A 82 -14.97 9.09 20.78
C GLU A 82 -14.14 10.08 19.95
N GLU A 83 -14.17 11.38 20.25
CA GLU A 83 -13.36 12.39 19.55
C GLU A 83 -11.85 12.19 19.78
N LEU A 84 -11.42 11.94 21.02
CA LEU A 84 -10.02 11.59 21.30
C LEU A 84 -9.62 10.26 20.65
N SER A 85 -10.53 9.28 20.59
CA SER A 85 -10.26 8.04 19.88
C SER A 85 -10.06 8.32 18.40
N LYS A 86 -10.84 9.21 17.78
CA LYS A 86 -10.66 9.61 16.37
C LYS A 86 -9.36 10.36 16.15
N GLU A 87 -8.99 11.26 17.05
CA GLU A 87 -7.77 12.06 16.92
C GLU A 87 -6.50 11.23 17.20
N LEU A 88 -6.53 10.30 18.18
CA LEU A 88 -5.44 9.36 18.37
C LEU A 88 -5.42 8.23 17.33
N ASN A 89 -6.56 7.85 16.75
CA ASN A 89 -6.57 6.95 15.58
C ASN A 89 -5.79 7.55 14.39
N LEU A 90 -5.58 8.88 14.36
CA LEU A 90 -4.70 9.52 13.37
C LEU A 90 -3.20 9.47 13.76
N ASP A 91 -2.88 9.32 15.05
CA ASP A 91 -1.50 9.32 15.57
C ASP A 91 -0.97 7.90 15.88
N ILE A 92 -1.86 6.91 16.00
CA ILE A 92 -1.49 5.48 16.03
C ILE A 92 -1.25 5.03 14.59
N LYS A 93 -0.15 5.50 13.99
CA LYS A 93 0.39 5.12 12.67
C LYS A 93 0.71 3.62 12.50
N GLY A 94 0.20 2.74 13.37
CA GLY A 94 0.40 1.30 13.37
C GLY A 94 -0.82 0.45 13.72
N ALA A 95 -2.00 1.05 13.90
CA ALA A 95 -3.25 0.34 14.16
C ALA A 95 -4.39 0.91 13.31
N GLU A 96 -4.23 0.80 11.99
CA GLU A 96 -5.32 1.06 11.04
C GLU A 96 -6.52 0.17 11.40
N LYS A 97 -7.72 0.76 11.42
CA LYS A 97 -8.98 0.02 11.60
C LYS A 97 -8.98 -1.15 10.61
N PRO A 98 -9.22 -2.40 11.03
CA PRO A 98 -9.08 -3.56 10.17
C PRO A 98 -9.93 -3.37 8.90
N SER A 99 -9.27 -3.01 7.81
CA SER A 99 -9.92 -2.74 6.54
C SER A 99 -10.21 -4.08 5.91
N VAL A 100 -11.49 -4.35 5.64
CA VAL A 100 -11.91 -5.60 5.00
C VAL A 100 -11.22 -5.82 3.65
N TRP A 101 -10.75 -4.75 3.01
CA TRP A 101 -10.00 -4.78 1.76
C TRP A 101 -8.55 -5.24 1.89
N GLU A 102 -7.98 -5.21 3.09
CA GLU A 102 -6.61 -5.70 3.37
C GLU A 102 -6.56 -7.16 3.81
N LEU A 103 -7.70 -7.85 3.92
CA LEU A 103 -7.67 -9.28 4.19
C LEU A 103 -6.90 -9.98 3.07
N ILE A 104 -5.93 -10.81 3.47
CA ILE A 104 -5.07 -11.56 2.54
C ILE A 104 -5.92 -12.38 1.59
N GLY A 105 -7.08 -12.89 2.02
CA GLY A 105 -8.01 -13.63 1.15
C GLY A 105 -8.52 -12.80 -0.04
N ILE A 106 -9.02 -11.59 0.20
CA ILE A 106 -9.50 -10.70 -0.87
C ILE A 106 -8.33 -10.26 -1.75
N ARG A 107 -7.18 -9.94 -1.16
CA ARG A 107 -5.99 -9.59 -1.92
C ARG A 107 -5.49 -10.76 -2.75
N PHE A 108 -5.54 -11.99 -2.27
CA PHE A 108 -5.13 -13.19 -3.01
C PHE A 108 -6.07 -13.52 -4.17
N ILE A 109 -7.35 -13.14 -4.08
CA ILE A 109 -8.31 -13.25 -5.19
C ILE A 109 -8.09 -12.12 -6.21
N LEU A 110 -7.81 -10.89 -5.76
CA LEU A 110 -7.63 -9.73 -6.63
C LEU A 110 -6.24 -9.68 -7.29
N LEU A 111 -5.21 -10.22 -6.64
CA LEU A 111 -3.84 -10.28 -7.10
C LEU A 111 -3.69 -11.00 -8.46
N PRO A 112 -4.22 -12.22 -8.69
CA PRO A 112 -4.10 -12.87 -9.99
C PRO A 112 -4.82 -12.08 -11.09
N TYR A 113 -5.90 -11.39 -10.76
CA TYR A 113 -6.59 -10.52 -11.72
C TYR A 113 -5.74 -9.29 -12.11
N THR A 114 -5.19 -8.59 -11.12
CA THR A 114 -4.32 -7.42 -11.36
C THR A 114 -3.00 -7.81 -12.02
N LEU A 115 -2.36 -8.90 -11.56
CA LEU A 115 -1.18 -9.49 -12.20
C LEU A 115 -1.48 -9.93 -13.62
N GLY A 116 -2.61 -10.58 -13.88
CA GLY A 116 -3.02 -10.99 -15.22
C GLY A 116 -3.16 -9.80 -16.16
N LYS A 117 -3.85 -8.73 -15.73
CA LYS A 117 -3.97 -7.49 -16.50
C LYS A 117 -2.60 -6.87 -16.78
N LEU A 118 -1.71 -6.83 -15.79
CA LEU A 118 -0.35 -6.34 -15.96
C LEU A 118 0.46 -7.22 -16.91
N LEU A 119 0.40 -8.54 -16.78
CA LEU A 119 1.11 -9.49 -17.63
C LEU A 119 0.64 -9.40 -19.09
N LEU A 120 -0.66 -9.23 -19.32
CA LEU A 120 -1.21 -8.99 -20.65
C LEU A 120 -0.70 -7.67 -21.22
N TRP A 121 -0.71 -6.60 -20.42
CA TRP A 121 -0.16 -5.31 -20.83
C TRP A 121 1.34 -5.42 -21.17
N TYR A 122 2.13 -6.05 -20.29
CA TYR A 122 3.55 -6.31 -20.51
C TYR A 122 3.79 -7.21 -21.73
N GLY A 123 2.96 -8.22 -21.96
CA GLY A 123 3.04 -9.11 -23.11
C GLY A 123 2.73 -8.38 -24.42
N CYS A 124 1.68 -7.55 -24.44
CA CYS A 124 1.38 -6.67 -25.58
C CYS A 124 2.51 -5.68 -25.84
N TRP A 125 3.08 -5.09 -24.79
CA TRP A 125 4.20 -4.16 -24.88
C TRP A 125 5.46 -4.87 -25.39
N PHE A 126 5.79 -6.04 -24.85
CA PHE A 126 6.90 -6.87 -25.28
C PHE A 126 6.76 -7.29 -26.75
N TRP A 127 5.58 -7.74 -27.17
CA TRP A 127 5.29 -8.07 -28.56
C TRP A 127 5.44 -6.86 -29.49
N ARG A 128 4.88 -5.71 -29.11
CA ARG A 128 4.92 -4.47 -29.91
C ARG A 128 6.35 -3.95 -30.08
N TYR A 129 7.16 -3.98 -29.03
CA TYR A 129 8.48 -3.35 -29.04
C TYR A 129 9.65 -4.30 -29.34
N ASN A 130 9.62 -5.54 -28.84
CA ASN A 130 10.69 -6.51 -29.14
C ASN A 130 10.48 -7.23 -30.48
N VAL A 131 9.25 -7.66 -30.79
CA VAL A 131 8.99 -8.49 -31.99
C VAL A 131 8.70 -7.63 -33.22
N LYS A 132 7.79 -6.64 -33.10
CA LYS A 132 7.44 -5.77 -34.24
C LYS A 132 8.41 -4.62 -34.49
N ARG A 133 9.37 -4.35 -33.58
CA ARG A 133 10.30 -3.21 -33.63
C ARG A 133 9.59 -1.89 -34.02
N ALA A 134 8.36 -1.69 -33.55
CA ALA A 134 7.59 -0.50 -33.88
C ALA A 134 8.26 0.74 -33.24
N PRO A 135 8.19 1.92 -33.87
CA PRO A 135 8.66 3.15 -33.24
C PRO A 135 7.89 3.36 -31.93
N TYR A 136 8.62 3.72 -30.86
CA TYR A 136 8.01 4.03 -29.57
C TYR A 136 7.00 5.18 -29.73
N SER A 137 5.78 4.98 -29.24
CA SER A 137 4.82 6.07 -29.11
C SER A 137 5.44 7.15 -28.21
N TRP A 138 5.10 8.42 -28.46
CA TRP A 138 5.60 9.55 -27.69
C TRP A 138 5.36 9.36 -26.17
N GLU A 139 4.19 8.82 -25.79
CA GLU A 139 3.85 8.50 -24.40
C GLU A 139 4.79 7.43 -23.80
N ASP A 140 5.05 6.34 -24.54
CA ASP A 140 5.94 5.26 -24.10
C ASP A 140 7.40 5.74 -24.01
N ALA A 141 7.82 6.57 -24.96
CA ALA A 141 9.16 7.17 -24.97
C ALA A 141 9.36 8.14 -23.79
N SER A 142 8.35 8.96 -23.47
CA SER A 142 8.36 9.84 -22.30
C SER A 142 8.45 9.03 -20.99
N TYR A 143 7.68 7.94 -20.89
CA TYR A 143 7.68 7.06 -19.72
C TYR A 143 9.04 6.39 -19.52
N LEU A 144 9.65 5.88 -20.60
CA LEU A 144 10.96 5.25 -20.58
C LEU A 144 12.07 6.25 -20.25
N THR A 145 12.02 7.45 -20.82
CA THR A 145 12.97 8.55 -20.54
C THR A 145 12.89 8.98 -19.07
N ARG A 146 11.68 9.17 -18.54
CA ARG A 146 11.49 9.46 -17.10
C ARG A 146 12.06 8.34 -16.23
N ARG A 147 11.84 7.09 -16.63
CA ARG A 147 12.34 5.92 -15.90
C ARG A 147 13.86 5.81 -15.91
N SER A 148 14.53 6.18 -17.01
CA SER A 148 16.01 6.19 -17.06
C SER A 148 16.60 7.34 -16.23
N LEU A 149 15.96 8.50 -16.23
CA LEU A 149 16.38 9.67 -15.44
C LEU A 149 16.06 9.56 -13.94
N ARG A 150 15.23 8.58 -13.52
CA ARG A 150 14.76 8.39 -12.13
C ARG A 150 14.07 9.63 -11.54
N VAL A 151 13.36 10.38 -12.36
CA VAL A 151 12.63 11.61 -11.96
C VAL A 151 11.23 11.24 -11.45
N SER A 152 10.75 11.93 -10.41
CA SER A 152 9.38 11.73 -9.91
C SER A 152 8.33 12.15 -10.96
N PRO A 153 7.10 11.60 -10.93
CA PRO A 153 6.05 11.99 -11.86
C PRO A 153 5.78 13.49 -11.85
N ASP A 154 5.71 14.09 -10.66
CA ASP A 154 5.38 15.51 -10.48
C ASP A 154 6.50 16.40 -11.01
N SER A 155 7.76 16.02 -10.77
CA SER A 155 8.92 16.73 -11.29
C SER A 155 9.07 16.56 -12.81
N TRP A 156 8.55 15.50 -13.40
CA TRP A 156 8.56 15.33 -14.86
C TRP A 156 7.56 16.26 -15.53
N ILE A 157 6.37 16.44 -14.93
CA ILE A 157 5.34 17.32 -15.46
C ILE A 157 5.81 18.78 -15.49
N SER A 158 6.57 19.21 -14.47
CA SER A 158 7.07 20.58 -14.36
C SER A 158 8.28 20.91 -15.25
N ILE A 159 8.86 19.92 -15.93
CA ILE A 159 9.95 20.15 -16.90
C ILE A 159 9.35 20.75 -18.18
N ASP A 160 10.10 21.65 -18.83
CA ASP A 160 9.67 22.32 -20.05
C ASP A 160 9.50 21.32 -21.21
N GLU A 161 8.46 21.51 -22.03
CA GLU A 161 8.11 20.55 -23.08
C GLU A 161 9.21 20.42 -24.14
N SER A 162 9.88 21.53 -24.48
CA SER A 162 11.02 21.53 -25.42
C SER A 162 12.17 20.66 -24.92
N THR A 163 12.47 20.74 -23.62
CA THR A 163 13.51 19.90 -23.01
C THR A 163 13.09 18.44 -22.96
N LYS A 164 11.80 18.11 -22.75
CA LYS A 164 11.32 16.72 -22.83
C LYS A 164 11.48 16.15 -24.22
N GLU A 165 11.15 16.91 -25.26
CA GLU A 165 11.32 16.52 -26.66
C GLU A 165 12.78 16.23 -26.98
N ASP A 166 13.71 17.12 -26.60
CA ASP A 166 15.16 16.91 -26.77
C ASP A 166 15.65 15.63 -26.07
N LEU A 167 15.19 15.40 -24.83
CA LEU A 167 15.53 14.21 -24.05
C LEU A 167 15.00 12.93 -24.72
N ILE A 168 13.78 12.97 -25.26
CA ILE A 168 13.15 11.86 -25.98
C ILE A 168 13.85 11.60 -27.31
N GLN A 169 14.19 12.65 -28.05
CA GLN A 169 14.86 12.55 -29.35
C GLN A 169 16.27 11.96 -29.23
N ARG A 170 16.98 12.28 -28.14
CA ARG A 170 18.27 11.66 -27.77
C ARG A 170 18.16 10.19 -27.34
N ARG A 171 16.94 9.64 -27.22
CA ARG A 171 16.66 8.25 -26.82
C ARG A 171 17.40 7.86 -25.54
N LEU A 172 17.26 8.68 -24.49
CA LEU A 172 17.92 8.48 -23.19
C LEU A 172 17.51 7.21 -22.44
N TRP A 173 16.51 6.46 -22.94
CA TRP A 173 16.21 5.13 -22.44
C TRP A 173 17.24 4.08 -22.87
N GLU A 174 18.05 4.37 -23.88
CA GLU A 174 19.17 3.54 -24.29
C GLU A 174 20.39 3.86 -23.41
N LYS A 175 20.99 2.81 -22.81
CA LYS A 175 22.04 2.98 -21.79
C LYS A 175 23.25 3.75 -22.31
N SER A 176 23.66 3.51 -23.56
CA SER A 176 24.78 4.22 -24.20
C SER A 176 24.53 5.72 -24.29
N ASN A 177 23.32 6.13 -24.69
CA ASN A 177 22.94 7.53 -24.84
C ASN A 177 22.77 8.22 -23.48
N PHE A 178 22.33 7.47 -22.47
CA PHE A 178 22.27 7.97 -21.10
C PHE A 178 23.68 8.23 -20.53
N GLU A 179 24.61 7.30 -20.71
CA GLU A 179 25.99 7.44 -20.24
C GLU A 179 26.72 8.60 -20.94
N SER A 180 26.52 8.76 -22.26
CA SER A 180 27.08 9.88 -23.00
C SER A 180 26.51 11.22 -22.51
N TYR A 181 25.19 11.30 -22.30
CA TYR A 181 24.55 12.51 -21.76
C TYR A 181 25.06 12.87 -20.37
N VAL A 182 25.16 11.89 -19.46
CA VAL A 182 25.71 12.12 -18.11
C VAL A 182 27.18 12.54 -18.19
N ALA A 183 27.96 11.98 -19.10
CA ALA A 183 29.35 12.38 -19.33
C ALA A 183 29.47 13.81 -19.88
N GLU A 184 28.59 14.21 -20.80
CA GLU A 184 28.50 15.59 -21.32
C GLU A 184 28.15 16.58 -20.20
N MET A 185 27.09 16.30 -19.43
CA MET A 185 26.67 17.13 -18.29
C MET A 185 27.78 17.28 -17.24
N ARG A 186 28.57 16.22 -17.00
CA ARG A 186 29.75 16.27 -16.11
C ARG A 186 30.90 17.10 -16.68
N LYS A 187 31.10 17.11 -18.00
CA LYS A 187 32.12 17.96 -18.65
C LYS A 187 31.69 19.42 -18.62
N GLU A 188 30.42 19.69 -18.85
CA GLU A 188 29.89 21.05 -18.87
C GLU A 188 29.87 21.69 -17.47
N SER A 189 29.51 20.94 -16.42
CA SER A 189 29.61 21.44 -15.04
C SER A 189 31.04 21.76 -14.63
N LYS A 190 32.03 21.00 -15.12
CA LYS A 190 33.46 21.28 -14.92
C LYS A 190 33.96 22.48 -15.71
N ARG A 191 33.34 22.84 -16.84
CA ARG A 191 33.69 24.04 -17.62
C ARG A 191 33.11 25.32 -17.03
N ARG A 192 31.99 25.23 -16.31
CA ARG A 192 31.32 26.37 -15.66
C ARG A 192 31.85 26.70 -14.27
N ARG A 193 32.81 25.93 -13.75
CA ARG A 193 33.41 26.10 -12.42
C ARG A 193 34.87 26.48 -12.56
#